data_AF-A0A166L4P7-F1
#
_entry.id   AF-A0A166L4P7-F1
#
_cell.length_a   1.000
_cell.length_b   1.000
_cell.length_c   1.000
_cell.angle_alpha   90.00
_cell.angle_beta   90.00
_cell.angle_gamma   90.00
#
_symmetry.space_group_name_H-M   'P 1'
#
loop_
_entity.id
_entity.type
_entity.pdbx_description
1 polymer ?
#
loop_
_entity_poly.entity_id
_entity_poly.type
_entity_poly.pdbx_seq_one_letter_code
_entity_poly.pdbx_strand_id
1 'polypeptide(L)'
;MFSSALSVLALASLCAGVLAQTYTIFFDNKCGRGTPTLVDQNGAVLSTGGAYNFNGSIIGASAFLQTGSCGPSGENCCTLKINDDGAGPECTKSVGTNNCPAEKCSASGGNLVIIFCD
;
A
#
# COMPACT_ATOMS: atom_id res chain seq x y z
N MET A 1 52.79 -21.03 -37.59
CA MET A 1 51.39 -21.33 -37.95
C MET A 1 50.51 -20.62 -36.93
N PHE A 2 49.97 -19.45 -37.26
CA PHE A 2 49.11 -18.67 -36.37
C PHE A 2 47.67 -19.06 -36.69
N SER A 3 47.06 -19.84 -35.78
CA SER A 3 45.73 -20.43 -35.98
C SER A 3 44.66 -19.45 -35.52
N SER A 4 44.00 -18.82 -36.48
CA SER A 4 42.84 -17.97 -36.29
C SER A 4 41.59 -18.85 -36.12
N ALA A 5 40.97 -18.84 -34.94
CA ALA A 5 39.62 -19.37 -34.76
C ALA A 5 38.79 -18.30 -34.04
N LEU A 6 38.03 -17.55 -34.85
CA LEU A 6 36.87 -16.78 -34.39
C LEU A 6 35.89 -17.75 -33.71
N SER A 7 35.40 -17.41 -32.52
CA SER A 7 34.26 -18.10 -31.90
C SER A 7 33.43 -17.06 -31.17
N VAL A 8 32.20 -16.90 -31.65
CA VAL A 8 31.24 -15.84 -31.36
C VAL A 8 30.83 -15.85 -29.88
N LEU A 9 31.05 -14.74 -29.16
CA LEU A 9 30.43 -14.50 -27.86
C LEU A 9 28.92 -14.28 -28.07
N ALA A 10 28.12 -15.32 -27.83
CA ALA A 10 26.67 -15.17 -27.72
C ALA A 10 26.34 -14.49 -26.37
N LEU A 11 26.17 -13.17 -26.36
CA LEU A 11 25.52 -12.47 -25.25
C LEU A 11 24.02 -12.81 -25.28
N ALA A 12 23.63 -13.88 -24.60
CA ALA A 12 22.24 -14.11 -24.23
C ALA A 12 21.84 -13.05 -23.20
N SER A 13 21.24 -11.94 -23.67
CA SER A 13 20.64 -10.93 -22.80
C SER A 13 19.44 -11.57 -22.10
N LEU A 14 19.62 -11.91 -20.83
CA LEU A 14 18.53 -12.27 -19.93
C LEU A 14 17.75 -10.99 -19.62
N CYS A 15 16.67 -10.72 -20.36
CA CYS A 15 15.65 -9.79 -19.91
C CYS A 15 14.97 -10.40 -18.67
N ALA A 16 15.54 -10.13 -17.49
CA ALA A 16 14.84 -10.33 -16.24
C ALA A 16 13.69 -9.30 -16.21
N GLY A 17 12.50 -9.73 -16.63
CA GLY A 17 11.29 -8.95 -16.43
C GLY A 17 11.11 -8.75 -14.93
N VAL A 18 11.10 -7.50 -14.47
CA VAL A 18 10.63 -7.17 -13.12
C VAL A 18 9.15 -7.54 -13.09
N LEU A 19 8.82 -8.62 -12.38
CA LEU A 19 7.44 -8.91 -12.05
C LEU A 19 7.00 -7.84 -11.05
N ALA A 20 6.43 -6.75 -11.56
CA ALA A 20 5.73 -5.80 -10.72
C ALA A 20 4.55 -6.53 -10.09
N GLN A 21 4.66 -6.84 -8.81
CA GLN A 21 3.59 -7.45 -8.05
C GLN A 21 2.53 -6.36 -7.83
N THR A 22 1.29 -6.65 -8.25
CA THR A 22 0.16 -5.75 -8.07
C THR A 22 -0.50 -6.07 -6.73
N TYR A 23 -0.62 -5.07 -5.88
CA TYR A 23 -1.24 -5.18 -4.57
C TYR A 23 -2.54 -4.36 -4.55
N THR A 24 -3.54 -4.86 -3.84
CA THR A 24 -4.83 -4.20 -3.67
C THR A 24 -5.07 -3.86 -2.21
N ILE A 25 -5.48 -2.63 -1.94
CA ILE A 25 -5.96 -2.18 -0.63
C ILE A 25 -7.48 -2.18 -0.65
N PHE A 26 -8.08 -2.96 0.23
CA PHE A 26 -9.52 -3.01 0.47
C PHE A 26 -9.85 -2.28 1.77
N PHE A 27 -11.02 -1.65 1.78
CA PHE A 27 -11.55 -0.95 2.95
C PHE A 27 -12.87 -1.62 3.35
N ASP A 28 -12.94 -2.07 4.60
CA ASP A 28 -14.14 -2.61 5.23
C ASP A 28 -14.60 -1.65 6.33
N ASN A 29 -15.66 -0.88 6.06
CA ASN A 29 -16.21 0.07 7.02
C ASN A 29 -17.41 -0.53 7.77
N LYS A 30 -17.15 -1.14 8.93
CA LYS A 30 -18.21 -1.66 9.80
C LYS A 30 -18.80 -0.61 10.74
N CYS A 31 -18.26 0.61 10.75
CA CYS A 31 -18.75 1.69 11.61
C CYS A 31 -20.15 2.19 11.21
N GLY A 32 -20.61 1.93 9.99
CA GLY A 32 -21.89 2.45 9.45
C GLY A 32 -21.91 3.98 9.24
N ARG A 33 -20.76 4.64 9.37
CA ARG A 33 -20.56 6.08 9.20
C ARG A 33 -19.14 6.39 8.74
N GLY A 34 -18.94 7.59 8.22
CA GLY A 34 -17.65 8.05 7.71
C GLY A 34 -17.25 7.38 6.39
N THR A 35 -16.22 7.93 5.76
CA THR A 35 -15.72 7.47 4.46
C THR A 35 -14.27 7.04 4.62
N PRO A 36 -13.92 5.76 4.39
CA PRO A 36 -12.53 5.33 4.37
C PRO A 36 -11.77 6.15 3.35
N THR A 37 -10.66 6.75 3.75
CA THR A 37 -9.84 7.60 2.88
C THR A 37 -8.40 7.16 2.98
N LEU A 38 -7.77 6.99 1.83
CA LEU A 38 -6.36 6.70 1.67
C LEU A 38 -5.69 7.91 1.06
N VAL A 39 -4.64 8.40 1.72
CA VAL A 39 -3.80 9.48 1.22
C VAL A 39 -2.36 8.98 1.08
N ASP A 40 -1.63 9.52 0.12
CA ASP A 40 -0.20 9.29 0.00
C ASP A 40 0.59 10.10 1.05
N GLN A 41 1.91 9.90 1.08
CA GLN A 41 2.84 10.64 1.94
C GLN A 41 2.88 12.16 1.68
N ASN A 42 2.37 12.63 0.54
CA ASN A 42 2.29 14.04 0.16
C ASN A 42 0.92 14.66 0.49
N GLY A 43 -0.03 13.86 1.00
CA GLY A 43 -1.41 14.28 1.28
C GLY A 43 -2.35 14.23 0.07
N ALA A 44 -1.93 13.64 -1.05
CA ALA A 44 -2.82 13.40 -2.19
C ALA A 44 -3.77 12.25 -1.89
N VAL A 45 -5.06 12.45 -2.12
CA VAL A 45 -6.08 11.41 -1.94
C VAL A 45 -5.94 10.36 -3.04
N LEU A 46 -5.60 9.13 -2.65
CA LEU A 46 -5.48 7.97 -3.53
C LEU A 46 -6.80 7.21 -3.68
N SER A 47 -7.59 7.13 -2.59
CA SER A 47 -8.91 6.50 -2.59
C SER A 47 -9.80 7.07 -1.51
N THR A 48 -11.11 7.09 -1.75
CA THR A 48 -12.17 7.48 -0.81
C THR A 48 -13.13 6.32 -0.53
N GLY A 49 -12.59 5.11 -0.40
CA GLY A 49 -13.30 3.91 0.07
C GLY A 49 -13.46 2.81 -0.98
N GLY A 50 -13.06 3.07 -2.22
CA GLY A 50 -12.91 2.04 -3.24
C GLY A 50 -11.62 1.23 -3.07
N ALA A 51 -11.60 0.00 -3.59
CA ALA A 51 -10.39 -0.79 -3.65
C ALA A 51 -9.31 -0.04 -4.45
N TYR A 52 -8.11 0.08 -3.89
CA TYR A 52 -7.00 0.79 -4.51
C TYR A 52 -5.93 -0.20 -4.95
N ASN A 53 -5.73 -0.29 -6.27
CA ASN A 53 -4.68 -1.11 -6.86
C ASN A 53 -3.43 -0.26 -7.06
N PHE A 54 -2.28 -0.78 -6.65
CA PHE A 54 -1.00 -0.16 -6.92
C PHE A 54 0.01 -1.21 -7.39
N ASN A 55 0.95 -0.75 -8.22
CA ASN A 55 2.02 -1.58 -8.75
C ASN A 55 3.33 -1.14 -8.11
N GLY A 56 4.06 -2.08 -7.51
CA GLY A 56 5.29 -1.78 -6.77
C GLY A 56 5.01 -1.32 -5.34
N SER A 57 6.01 -0.68 -4.72
CA SER A 57 5.97 -0.33 -3.30
C SER A 57 5.17 0.96 -3.03
N ILE A 58 4.37 0.92 -1.96
CA ILE A 58 3.72 2.08 -1.36
C ILE A 58 4.48 2.46 -0.08
N ILE A 59 4.87 3.72 0.07
CA ILE A 59 5.61 4.18 1.24
C ILE A 59 4.85 5.34 1.86
N GLY A 60 4.70 5.33 3.18
CA GLY A 60 4.19 6.47 3.93
C GLY A 60 2.73 6.83 3.64
N ALA A 61 1.95 5.95 3.01
CA ALA A 61 0.54 6.17 2.81
C ALA A 61 -0.20 6.12 4.14
N SER A 62 -1.30 6.85 4.26
CA SER A 62 -2.10 6.92 5.47
C SER A 62 -3.56 6.65 5.16
N ALA A 63 -4.15 5.67 5.83
CA ALA A 63 -5.57 5.34 5.74
C ALA A 63 -6.30 5.75 7.01
N PHE A 64 -7.45 6.40 6.87
CA PHE A 64 -8.25 6.86 8.00
C PHE A 64 -9.73 6.89 7.64
N LEU A 65 -10.58 6.97 8.65
CA LEU A 65 -12.02 7.13 8.45
C LEU A 65 -12.38 8.61 8.51
N GLN A 66 -12.71 9.20 7.37
CA GLN A 66 -13.13 10.60 7.30
C GLN A 66 -14.58 10.72 7.78
N THR A 67 -14.76 11.29 8.97
CA THR A 67 -16.07 11.55 9.58
C THR A 67 -16.48 13.02 9.50
N GLY A 68 -15.64 13.88 8.92
CA GLY A 68 -15.78 15.33 8.85
C GLY A 68 -14.97 16.09 9.91
N SER A 69 -14.52 15.39 10.96
CA SER A 69 -13.68 15.98 12.02
C SER A 69 -12.18 15.81 11.77
N CYS A 70 -11.79 15.04 10.76
CA CYS A 70 -10.40 14.75 10.44
C CYS A 70 -9.86 15.77 9.44
N GLY A 71 -8.61 16.18 9.60
CA GLY A 71 -7.91 16.97 8.59
C GLY A 71 -7.79 16.24 7.25
N PRO A 72 -7.38 16.95 6.18
CA PRO A 72 -7.31 16.41 4.82
C PRO A 72 -6.41 15.17 4.71
N SER A 73 -5.39 15.06 5.56
CA SER A 73 -4.47 13.91 5.61
C SER A 73 -4.68 13.01 6.85
N GLY A 74 -5.86 13.08 7.47
CA GLY A 74 -6.17 12.32 8.69
C GLY A 74 -5.64 12.98 9.97
N GLU A 75 -5.23 14.25 9.92
CA GLU A 75 -4.80 15.02 11.09
C GLU A 75 -5.89 15.05 12.15
N ASN A 76 -5.51 14.96 13.43
CA ASN A 76 -6.41 14.87 14.58
C ASN A 76 -7.33 13.63 14.59
N CYS A 77 -7.11 12.68 13.70
CA CYS A 77 -7.79 11.40 13.68
C CYS A 77 -6.80 10.24 13.78
N CYS A 78 -7.34 9.06 14.05
CA CYS A 78 -6.53 7.86 14.04
C CYS A 78 -6.27 7.43 12.59
N THR A 79 -4.99 7.26 12.26
CA THR A 79 -4.51 6.88 10.93
C THR A 79 -3.77 5.54 10.98
N LEU A 80 -3.97 4.70 9.98
CA LEU A 80 -3.13 3.53 9.70
C LEU A 80 -2.06 3.95 8.71
N LYS A 81 -0.80 3.83 9.09
CA LYS A 81 0.32 4.01 8.15
C LYS A 81 0.46 2.74 7.33
N ILE A 82 0.64 2.86 6.02
CA ILE A 82 0.84 1.74 5.11
C ILE A 82 2.19 1.91 4.43
N ASN A 83 3.00 0.86 4.51
CA ASN A 83 4.31 0.78 3.89
C ASN A 83 4.45 -0.57 3.18
N ASP A 84 5.34 -0.65 2.21
CA ASP A 84 5.73 -1.89 1.52
C ASP A 84 7.24 -1.84 1.30
N ASP A 85 7.97 -2.75 1.94
CA ASP A 85 9.43 -2.87 1.82
C ASP A 85 9.86 -3.79 0.66
N GLY A 86 8.91 -4.26 -0.14
CA GLY A 86 9.10 -5.22 -1.23
C GLY A 86 8.71 -6.65 -0.86
N ALA A 87 8.35 -6.92 0.40
CA ALA A 87 7.72 -8.18 0.81
C ALA A 87 6.19 -8.16 0.67
N GLY A 88 5.61 -6.98 0.43
CA GLY A 88 4.19 -6.73 0.33
C GLY A 88 3.73 -5.65 1.32
N PRO A 89 2.53 -5.10 1.13
CA PRO A 89 2.04 -4.01 1.95
C PRO A 89 1.74 -4.49 3.36
N GLU A 90 2.27 -3.75 4.31
CA GLU A 90 2.01 -3.83 5.73
C GLU A 90 1.46 -2.51 6.24
N CYS A 91 0.83 -2.58 7.40
CA CYS A 91 0.13 -1.47 7.98
C CYS A 91 0.39 -1.41 9.47
N THR A 92 0.71 -0.22 9.96
CA THR A 92 0.95 0.03 11.37
C THR A 92 -0.07 1.03 11.88
N LYS A 93 -0.75 0.67 12.97
CA LYS A 93 -1.67 1.58 13.67
C LYS A 93 -0.89 2.75 14.24
N SER A 94 -1.22 3.97 13.83
CA SER A 94 -0.67 5.16 14.46
C SER A 94 -1.29 5.30 15.85
N VAL A 95 -0.44 5.33 16.87
CA VAL A 95 -0.84 5.40 18.28
C VAL A 95 -1.44 6.77 18.56
N GLY A 96 -2.77 6.88 18.46
CA GLY A 96 -3.49 8.13 18.67
C GLY A 96 -4.42 8.11 19.88
N THR A 97 -5.20 7.05 20.09
CA THR A 97 -6.12 6.91 21.24
C THR A 97 -6.57 5.45 21.38
N ASN A 98 -7.08 5.08 22.56
CA ASN A 98 -7.66 3.75 22.83
C ASN A 98 -8.97 3.48 22.06
N ASN A 99 -9.49 4.45 21.31
CA ASN A 99 -10.75 4.38 20.57
C ASN A 99 -10.56 4.76 19.10
N CYS A 100 -9.68 4.03 18.43
CA CYS A 100 -9.34 4.25 17.04
C CYS A 100 -10.27 3.41 16.15
N PRO A 101 -11.07 4.02 15.27
CA PRO A 101 -11.92 3.26 14.36
C PRO A 101 -11.09 2.44 13.38
N ALA A 102 -9.88 2.88 13.01
CA ALA A 102 -8.97 2.12 12.15
C ALA A 102 -8.27 1.03 12.98
N GLU A 103 -8.98 -0.08 13.20
CA GLU A 103 -8.67 -0.96 14.32
C GLU A 103 -7.77 -2.13 13.91
N LYS A 104 -7.97 -2.64 12.70
CA LYS A 104 -7.27 -3.82 12.20
C LYS A 104 -6.87 -3.64 10.75
N CYS A 105 -5.77 -4.29 10.40
CA CYS A 105 -5.40 -4.46 9.03
C CYS A 105 -4.69 -5.80 8.85
N SER A 106 -5.05 -6.51 7.79
CA SER A 106 -4.62 -7.88 7.54
C SER A 106 -4.07 -7.99 6.12
N ALA A 107 -2.83 -8.47 6.00
CA ALA A 107 -2.25 -8.84 4.73
C ALA A 107 -2.74 -10.26 4.36
N SER A 108 -3.38 -10.41 3.20
CA SER A 108 -3.87 -11.69 2.69
C SER A 108 -3.46 -11.87 1.23
N GLY A 109 -2.55 -12.81 0.97
CA GLY A 109 -2.13 -13.18 -0.39
C GLY A 109 -1.52 -12.04 -1.23
N GLY A 110 -0.88 -11.05 -0.59
CA GLY A 110 -0.42 -9.84 -1.28
C GLY A 110 -1.53 -8.80 -1.50
N ASN A 111 -2.58 -8.79 -0.68
CA ASN A 111 -3.52 -7.68 -0.61
C ASN A 111 -3.63 -7.22 0.83
N LEU A 112 -3.99 -5.96 1.02
CA LEU A 112 -4.19 -5.36 2.33
C LEU A 112 -5.70 -5.16 2.55
N VAL A 113 -6.24 -5.64 3.66
CA VAL A 113 -7.62 -5.34 4.06
C VAL A 113 -7.58 -4.49 5.31
N ILE A 114 -8.13 -3.28 5.24
CA ILE A 114 -8.25 -2.35 6.35
C ILE A 114 -9.67 -2.40 6.88
N ILE A 115 -9.81 -2.74 8.16
CA ILE A 115 -11.11 -2.88 8.82
C ILE A 115 -11.29 -1.73 9.79
N PHE A 116 -12.40 -1.01 9.64
CA PHE A 116 -12.80 0.05 10.54
C PHE A 116 -13.95 -0.40 11.47
N CYS A 117 -13.80 -0.12 12.77
CA CYS A 117 -14.71 -0.47 13.87
C CYS A 117 -15.00 -1.97 13.96
N ASP A 118 -14.07 -2.75 14.52
CA ASP A 118 -14.30 -4.19 14.69
C ASP A 118 -15.20 -4.53 15.89
#